data_AF-A0A961Q750-F1
#
_entry.id   AF-A0A961Q750-F1
#
_cell.length_a   1.000
_cell.length_b   1.000
_cell.length_c   1.000
_cell.angle_alpha   90.00
_cell.angle_beta   90.00
_cell.angle_gamma   90.00
#
_symmetry.space_group_name_H-M   'P 1'
#
loop_
_entity.id
_entity.type
_entity.pdbx_description
1 polymer ?
#
loop_
_entity_poly.entity_id
_entity_poly.type
_entity_poly.pdbx_seq_one_letter_code
_entity_poly.pdbx_strand_id
1 'polypeptide(L)'
;MRAFLILMAIAGTVLPWIFFAGHFSAFGLSPVAFVREMFNGPAASGATTDLLLSSMVFWVASFVDARARNIAHWWIVLPATLLVGLSLAMPLWLLMRSRKA
;
A
#
# COMPACT_ATOMS: atom_id res chain seq x y z
N MET A 1 6.09 6.39 -18.62
CA MET A 1 5.17 5.97 -17.54
C MET A 1 5.57 4.63 -16.91
N ARG A 2 5.70 3.52 -17.65
CA ARG A 2 6.01 2.19 -17.06
C ARG A 2 7.26 2.17 -16.16
N ALA A 3 8.39 2.70 -16.62
CA ALA A 3 9.63 2.75 -15.83
C ALA A 3 9.45 3.53 -14.51
N PHE A 4 8.77 4.68 -14.56
CA PHE A 4 8.44 5.46 -13.38
C PHE A 4 7.60 4.67 -12.38
N LEU A 5 6.57 3.94 -12.85
CA LEU A 5 5.74 3.11 -11.97
C LEU A 5 6.52 1.96 -11.32
N ILE A 6 7.45 1.34 -12.05
CA ILE A 6 8.32 0.30 -11.50
C ILE A 6 9.23 0.89 -10.42
N LEU A 7 9.85 2.04 -10.69
CA LEU A 7 10.67 2.75 -9.70
C LEU A 7 9.87 3.11 -8.45
N MET A 8 8.65 3.63 -8.61
CA MET A 8 7.76 3.94 -7.49
C MET A 8 7.26 2.70 -6.75
N ALA A 9 7.04 1.56 -7.43
CA ALA A 9 6.70 0.30 -6.77
C ALA A 9 7.87 -0.21 -5.90
N ILE A 10 9.11 -0.12 -6.42
CA ILE A 10 10.31 -0.49 -5.66
C ILE A 10 10.48 0.46 -4.47
N ALA A 11 10.48 1.78 -4.71
CA ALA A 11 10.63 2.78 -3.65
C ALA A 11 9.53 2.67 -2.60
N GLY A 12 8.28 2.50 -3.05
CA GLY A 12 7.11 2.30 -2.21
C GLY A 12 7.10 1.00 -1.41
N THR A 13 8.01 0.05 -1.71
CA THR A 13 8.26 -1.15 -0.92
C THR A 13 9.45 -0.97 0.02
N VAL A 14 10.58 -0.51 -0.52
CA VAL A 14 11.83 -0.40 0.24
C VAL A 14 11.71 0.63 1.36
N LEU A 15 11.14 1.81 1.09
CA LEU A 15 11.09 2.89 2.07
C LEU A 15 10.23 2.52 3.30
N PRO A 16 8.98 2.01 3.17
CA PRO A 16 8.22 1.56 4.34
C PRO A 16 8.91 0.44 5.11
N TRP A 17 9.52 -0.53 4.41
CA TRP A 17 10.18 -1.66 5.07
C TRP A 17 11.42 -1.28 5.88
N ILE A 18 12.12 -0.19 5.54
CA ILE A 18 13.20 0.36 6.38
C ILE A 18 12.63 0.79 7.75
N PHE A 19 11.49 1.49 7.76
CA PHE A 19 10.84 1.90 9.01
C PHE A 19 10.26 0.70 9.78
N PHE A 20 9.65 -0.27 9.07
CA PHE A 20 9.13 -1.49 9.70
C PHE A 20 10.23 -2.35 10.31
N ALA A 21 11.39 -2.47 9.66
CA ALA A 21 12.55 -3.17 10.21
C ALA A 21 13.04 -2.51 11.51
N GLY A 22 13.05 -1.17 11.57
CA GLY A 22 13.35 -0.43 12.80
C GLY A 22 12.32 -0.67 13.91
N HIS A 23 11.04 -0.77 13.57
CA HIS A 23 10.00 -1.13 14.56
C HIS A 23 10.18 -2.57 15.07
N PHE A 24 10.34 -3.54 14.18
CA PHE A 24 10.46 -4.95 14.56
C PHE A 24 11.74 -5.25 15.33
N SER A 25 12.83 -4.51 15.12
CA SER A 25 14.04 -4.63 15.94
C SER A 25 13.85 -4.09 17.36
N ALA A 26 13.00 -3.07 17.54
CA ALA A 26 12.73 -2.46 18.84
C ALA A 26 11.61 -3.15 19.63
N PHE A 27 10.55 -3.60 18.97
CA PHE A 27 9.30 -4.08 19.59
C PHE A 27 8.96 -5.54 19.27
N GLY A 28 9.78 -6.22 18.46
CA GLY A 28 9.49 -7.56 17.95
C GLY A 28 8.32 -7.59 16.96
N LEU A 29 7.86 -8.79 16.59
CA LEU A 29 6.73 -8.98 15.67
C LEU A 29 5.37 -8.88 16.38
N SER A 30 5.13 -7.79 17.12
CA SER A 30 3.86 -7.56 17.82
C SER A 30 2.91 -6.68 16.99
N PRO A 31 1.79 -7.23 16.46
CA PRO A 31 0.82 -6.43 15.71
C PRO A 31 0.20 -5.32 16.56
N VAL A 32 0.03 -5.56 17.86
CA VAL A 32 -0.54 -4.59 18.80
C VAL A 32 0.42 -3.41 18.99
N ALA A 33 1.72 -3.67 19.15
CA ALA A 33 2.71 -2.60 19.27
C ALA A 33 2.80 -1.77 17.99
N PHE A 34 2.74 -2.43 16.83
CA PHE A 34 2.75 -1.78 15.53
C PHE A 34 1.58 -0.80 15.36
N VAL A 35 0.35 -1.26 15.61
CA VAL A 35 -0.85 -0.41 15.53
C VAL A 35 -0.78 0.73 16.54
N ARG A 36 -0.31 0.48 17.77
CA ARG A 36 -0.15 1.53 18.77
C ARG A 36 0.82 2.63 18.31
N GLU A 37 1.93 2.25 17.67
CA GLU A 37 2.93 3.20 17.18
C GLU A 37 2.41 4.03 16.00
N MET A 38 1.59 3.44 15.12
CA MET A 38 0.95 4.16 14.02
C MET A 38 0.02 5.30 14.48
N PHE A 39 -0.50 5.23 15.71
CA PHE A 39 -1.34 6.26 16.32
C PHE A 39 -0.62 7.00 17.47
N ASN A 40 0.71 6.94 17.51
CA ASN A 40 1.50 7.62 18.54
C ASN A 40 1.63 9.12 18.23
N GLY A 41 0.65 9.90 18.71
CA GLY A 41 0.60 11.35 18.58
C GLY A 41 -0.22 11.86 17.37
N PRO A 42 -0.59 13.16 17.36
CA PRO A 42 -1.55 13.69 16.38
C PRO A 42 -1.09 13.59 14.93
N ALA A 43 0.20 13.84 14.66
CA ALA A 43 0.75 13.80 13.30
C ALA A 43 0.76 12.38 12.71
N ALA A 44 1.26 11.40 13.48
CA ALA A 44 1.25 9.99 13.08
C ALA A 44 -0.18 9.48 12.88
N SER A 45 -1.08 9.81 13.81
CA SER A 45 -2.50 9.46 13.72
C SER A 45 -3.17 10.05 12.48
N GLY A 46 -2.87 11.30 12.15
CA GLY A 46 -3.36 11.96 10.93
C GLY A 46 -2.88 11.26 9.67
N ALA A 47 -1.58 10.98 9.56
CA ALA A 47 -1.01 10.27 8.41
C ALA A 47 -1.55 8.84 8.25
N THR A 48 -1.69 8.11 9.37
CA THR A 48 -2.29 6.77 9.38
C THR A 48 -3.75 6.79 8.96
N THR A 49 -4.53 7.75 9.47
CA THR A 49 -5.96 7.88 9.13
C THR A 49 -6.14 8.20 7.65
N ASP A 50 -5.34 9.13 7.12
CA ASP A 50 -5.33 9.46 5.68
C ASP A 50 -4.99 8.25 4.82
N LEU A 51 -3.98 7.46 5.22
CA LEU A 51 -3.59 6.24 4.52
C LEU A 51 -4.71 5.19 4.53
N LEU A 52 -5.39 4.99 5.66
CA LEU A 52 -6.49 4.03 5.79
C LEU A 52 -7.67 4.43 4.91
N LEU A 53 -8.11 5.69 4.98
CA LEU A 53 -9.21 6.21 4.16
C LEU A 53 -8.88 6.13 2.66
N SER A 54 -7.67 6.57 2.28
CA SER A 54 -7.20 6.50 0.89
C SER A 54 -7.13 5.05 0.39
N SER A 55 -6.70 4.11 1.24
CA SER A 55 -6.64 2.68 0.90
C SER A 55 -8.04 2.08 0.70
N MET A 56 -9.02 2.44 1.53
CA MET A 56 -10.40 1.99 1.38
C MET A 56 -11.02 2.48 0.07
N VAL A 57 -10.89 3.79 -0.22
CA VAL A 57 -11.38 4.37 -1.48
C VAL A 57 -10.69 3.72 -2.67
N PHE A 58 -9.37 3.52 -2.58
CA PHE A 58 -8.59 2.89 -3.63
C PHE A 58 -8.99 1.43 -3.90
N TRP A 59 -9.29 0.63 -2.87
CA TRP A 59 -9.78 -0.74 -3.08
C TRP A 59 -11.11 -0.76 -3.83
N VAL A 60 -12.07 0.08 -3.44
CA VAL A 60 -13.36 0.16 -4.14
C VAL A 60 -13.16 0.63 -5.58
N ALA A 61 -12.41 1.71 -5.79
CA ALA A 61 -12.17 2.26 -7.12
C ALA A 61 -11.42 1.29 -8.04
N SER A 62 -10.36 0.65 -7.54
CA SER A 62 -9.59 -0.33 -8.32
C SER A 62 -10.42 -1.59 -8.61
N PHE A 63 -11.29 -2.03 -7.70
CA PHE A 63 -12.18 -3.15 -7.94
C PHE A 63 -13.18 -2.88 -9.06
N VAL A 64 -13.84 -1.72 -9.01
CA VAL A 64 -14.81 -1.30 -10.04
C VAL A 64 -14.11 -1.19 -11.41
N ASP A 65 -12.93 -0.57 -11.47
CA ASP A 65 -12.14 -0.45 -12.70
C ASP A 65 -11.66 -1.82 -13.22
N ALA A 66 -11.26 -2.73 -12.34
CA ALA A 66 -10.88 -4.10 -12.70
C ALA A 66 -12.02 -4.86 -13.37
N ARG A 67 -13.22 -4.75 -12.79
CA ARG A 67 -14.42 -5.40 -13.31
C ARG A 67 -14.84 -4.81 -14.66
N ALA A 68 -14.79 -3.49 -14.81
CA ALA A 68 -15.11 -2.82 -16.07
C ALA A 68 -14.15 -3.18 -17.21
N ARG A 69 -12.85 -3.38 -16.90
CA ARG A 69 -11.79 -3.67 -17.89
C ARG A 69 -11.44 -5.16 -18.01
N ASN A 70 -12.16 -6.06 -17.34
CA ASN A 70 -11.86 -7.50 -17.29
C ASN A 70 -10.38 -7.80 -16.93
N ILE A 71 -9.82 -7.05 -15.96
CA ILE A 71 -8.45 -7.26 -15.48
C ILE A 71 -8.45 -8.45 -14.52
N ALA A 72 -7.72 -9.50 -14.87
CA ALA A 72 -7.54 -10.67 -14.01
C ALA A 72 -6.56 -10.37 -12.87
N HIS A 73 -6.65 -11.12 -11.78
CA HIS A 73 -5.74 -11.04 -10.62
C HIS A 73 -5.75 -9.70 -9.87
N TRP A 74 -6.83 -8.90 -9.94
CA TRP A 74 -6.98 -7.66 -9.15
C TRP A 74 -6.72 -7.87 -7.65
N TRP A 75 -7.03 -9.06 -7.13
CA TRP A 75 -6.85 -9.40 -5.72
C TRP A 75 -5.42 -9.19 -5.20
N ILE A 76 -4.39 -9.18 -6.06
CA ILE A 76 -2.99 -8.89 -5.68
C ILE A 76 -2.83 -7.49 -5.05
N VAL A 77 -3.72 -6.55 -5.38
CA VAL A 77 -3.74 -5.21 -4.80
C VAL A 77 -3.98 -5.27 -3.28
N LEU A 78 -4.77 -6.23 -2.79
CA LEU A 78 -5.09 -6.36 -1.36
C LEU A 78 -3.87 -6.70 -0.49
N PRO A 79 -3.11 -7.80 -0.73
CA PRO A 79 -1.90 -8.07 0.03
C PRO A 79 -0.82 -7.01 -0.19
N ALA A 80 -0.74 -6.38 -1.37
CA ALA A 80 0.18 -5.26 -1.59
C ALA A 80 -0.13 -4.07 -0.66
N THR A 81 -1.41 -3.71 -0.49
CA THR A 81 -1.81 -2.65 0.44
C THR A 81 -1.58 -3.05 1.89
N LEU A 82 -1.87 -4.29 2.28
CA LEU A 82 -1.79 -4.74 3.68
C LEU A 82 -0.36 -5.01 4.16
N LEU A 83 0.50 -5.59 3.31
CA LEU A 83 1.86 -5.98 3.68
C LEU A 83 2.89 -4.87 3.49
N VAL A 84 2.58 -3.89 2.65
CA VAL A 84 3.51 -2.81 2.29
C VAL A 84 2.86 -1.45 2.45
N GLY A 85 1.70 -1.25 1.84
CA GLY A 85 0.96 0.01 1.89
C GLY A 85 0.43 0.45 0.52
N LEU A 86 -0.32 1.54 0.52
CA LEU A 86 -0.86 2.16 -0.69
C LEU A 86 0.26 2.57 -1.68
N SER A 87 1.46 2.87 -1.16
CA SER A 87 2.67 3.24 -1.91
C SER A 87 3.11 2.20 -2.94
N LEU A 88 2.94 0.90 -2.67
CA LEU A 88 3.17 -0.18 -3.64
C LEU A 88 1.90 -0.50 -4.42
N ALA A 89 0.76 -0.57 -3.73
CA ALA A 89 -0.49 -1.04 -4.30
C ALA A 89 -0.95 -0.18 -5.49
N MET A 90 -0.81 1.15 -5.37
CA MET A 90 -1.16 2.09 -6.44
C MET A 90 -0.31 1.89 -7.71
N PRO A 91 1.04 1.99 -7.70
CA PRO A 91 1.83 1.81 -8.91
C PRO A 91 1.69 0.41 -9.50
N LEU A 92 1.53 -0.62 -8.65
CA LEU A 92 1.26 -1.98 -9.11
C LEU A 92 -0.07 -2.06 -9.89
N TRP A 93 -1.14 -1.49 -9.35
CA TRP A 93 -2.43 -1.41 -10.03
C TRP A 93 -2.33 -0.69 -11.38
N LEU A 94 -1.63 0.44 -11.40
CA LEU A 94 -1.41 1.21 -12.63
C LEU A 94 -0.65 0.40 -13.69
N LEU A 95 0.34 -0.41 -13.28
CA LEU A 95 1.06 -1.32 -14.20
C LEU A 95 0.17 -2.43 -14.75
N MET A 96 -0.69 -3.02 -13.91
CA MET A 96 -1.62 -4.08 -14.32
C MET A 96 -2.59 -3.61 -15.40
N ARG A 97 -3.18 -2.42 -15.23
CA ARG A 97 -4.09 -1.85 -16.24
C ARG A 97 -3.38 -1.39 -17.51
N SER A 98 -2.12 -0.94 -17.43
CA SER A 98 -1.33 -0.53 -18.60
C SER A 98 -0.83 -1.70 -19.48
N ARG A 99 -1.02 -2.96 -19.06
CA ARG A 99 -0.69 -4.15 -19.86
C ARG A 99 -1.85 -4.64 -20.73
N LYS A 100 -3.09 -4.22 -20.45
CA LYS A 100 -4.32 -4.63 -21.16
C LYS A 100 -4.99 -3.49 -21.95
N ALA A 101 -4.36 -2.32 -22.01
CA ALA A 101 -4.78 -1.20 -22.86
C ALA A 101 -4.13 -1.29 -24.23
#